data_AF-A0A1B6ET51-F1
#
_entry.id   AF-A0A1B6ET51-F1
#
_cell.length_a   1.000
_cell.length_b   1.000
_cell.length_c   1.000
_cell.angle_alpha   90.00
_cell.angle_beta   90.00
_cell.angle_gamma   90.00
#
_symmetry.space_group_name_H-M   'P 1'
#
loop_
_entity.id
_entity.type
_entity.pdbx_description
1 polymer ?
#
loop_
_entity_poly.entity_id
_entity_poly.type
_entity_poly.pdbx_seq_one_letter_code
_entity_poly.pdbx_strand_id
1 'polypeptide(L)'
;MDCSKELYCICGQPYDERRFMIQCDNCREWYHGSCVGVYEYVSYDLDKYHCPQCEVTCGPSLFKKQNNWHRHNYTDKDADSKPVQTGTPVFIQELKTRHFPSADPVVTRLTGPQLTVAHLYQNGFEQPIMVEDKDGLDIRVPSEYFTVQDV
;
A
#
# COMPACT_ATOMS: atom_id res chain seq x y z
N MET A 1 2.63 -0.92 -46.55
CA MET A 1 3.07 -2.12 -45.81
C MET A 1 2.46 -2.00 -44.43
N ASP A 2 1.35 -2.70 -44.23
CA ASP A 2 0.67 -2.73 -42.93
C ASP A 2 1.40 -3.76 -42.06
N CYS A 3 2.11 -3.29 -41.05
CA CYS A 3 2.79 -4.15 -40.08
C CYS A 3 1.71 -4.62 -39.11
N SER A 4 1.14 -5.80 -39.33
CA SER A 4 0.12 -6.35 -38.42
C SER A 4 0.67 -6.39 -37.01
N LYS A 5 0.18 -5.50 -36.14
CA LYS A 5 0.56 -5.50 -34.73
C LYS A 5 -0.04 -6.74 -34.08
N GLU A 6 0.79 -7.50 -33.37
CA GLU A 6 0.31 -8.64 -32.59
C GLU A 6 -0.68 -8.14 -31.53
N LEU A 7 -1.84 -8.79 -31.47
CA LEU A 7 -2.93 -8.43 -30.57
C LEU A 7 -2.91 -9.36 -29.36
N TYR A 8 -3.10 -8.80 -28.17
CA TYR A 8 -3.08 -9.53 -26.92
C TYR A 8 -4.36 -9.29 -26.13
N CYS A 9 -4.51 -10.05 -25.04
CA CYS A 9 -5.59 -9.94 -24.08
C CYS A 9 -6.98 -10.21 -24.68
N ILE A 10 -7.98 -10.34 -23.82
CA ILE A 10 -9.39 -10.46 -24.21
C ILE A 10 -9.94 -9.22 -24.93
N CYS A 11 -9.25 -8.07 -24.83
CA CYS A 11 -9.66 -6.84 -25.50
C CYS A 11 -9.10 -6.68 -26.92
N GLY A 12 -8.25 -7.61 -27.38
CA GLY A 12 -7.69 -7.61 -28.74
C GLY A 12 -6.91 -6.34 -29.07
N GLN A 13 -6.23 -5.75 -28.08
CA GLN A 13 -5.42 -4.54 -28.26
C GLN A 13 -3.95 -4.91 -28.43
N PRO A 14 -3.16 -4.11 -29.17
CA PRO A 14 -1.73 -4.30 -29.26
C PRO A 14 -1.06 -4.03 -27.90
N TYR A 15 0.19 -4.49 -27.76
CA TYR A 15 1.01 -4.20 -26.59
C TYR A 15 1.18 -2.69 -26.33
N ASP A 16 1.10 -2.30 -25.07
CA ASP A 16 1.33 -0.95 -24.56
C ASP A 16 2.19 -1.04 -23.30
N GLU A 17 3.42 -0.51 -23.36
CA GLU A 17 4.41 -0.53 -22.27
C GLU A 17 3.94 0.16 -20.99
N ARG A 18 2.92 1.03 -21.08
CA ARG A 18 2.36 1.77 -19.94
C ARG A 18 1.33 0.96 -19.17
N ARG A 19 0.91 -0.18 -19.71
CA ARG A 19 -0.14 -1.01 -19.14
C ARG A 19 0.48 -2.29 -18.61
N PHE A 20 0.34 -2.51 -17.30
CA PHE A 20 0.69 -3.77 -16.68
C PHE A 20 0.00 -4.95 -17.36
N MET A 21 0.81 -5.96 -17.73
CA MET A 21 0.33 -7.22 -18.28
C MET A 21 0.91 -8.41 -17.50
N ILE A 22 0.14 -9.49 -17.46
CA ILE A 22 0.50 -10.77 -16.82
C ILE A 22 0.23 -11.92 -17.80
N GLN A 23 1.12 -12.91 -17.82
CA GLN A 23 1.00 -14.09 -18.68
C GLN A 23 0.31 -15.23 -17.94
N CYS A 24 -0.65 -15.89 -18.60
CA CYS A 24 -1.29 -17.10 -18.07
C CYS A 24 -0.35 -18.32 -18.19
N ASP A 25 -0.15 -19.05 -17.10
CA ASP A 25 0.71 -20.24 -17.04
C ASP A 25 0.19 -21.41 -17.90
N ASN A 26 -1.12 -21.46 -18.15
CA ASN A 26 -1.76 -22.53 -18.94
C ASN A 26 -1.74 -22.23 -20.43
N CYS A 27 -2.43 -21.18 -20.89
CA CYS A 27 -2.55 -20.87 -22.32
C CYS A 27 -1.40 -20.04 -22.89
N ARG A 28 -0.50 -19.51 -22.06
CA ARG A 28 0.65 -18.66 -22.45
C ARG A 28 0.31 -17.31 -23.09
N GLU A 29 -0.98 -16.96 -23.12
CA GLU A 29 -1.46 -15.64 -23.55
C GLU A 29 -1.23 -14.55 -22.48
N TRP A 30 -1.10 -13.31 -22.94
CA TRP A 30 -0.88 -12.12 -22.11
C TRP A 30 -2.16 -11.31 -21.91
N TYR A 31 -2.37 -10.84 -20.68
CA TYR A 31 -3.57 -10.09 -20.31
C TYR A 31 -3.21 -8.81 -19.59
N HIS A 32 -3.89 -7.71 -19.93
CA HIS A 32 -3.80 -6.49 -19.13
C HIS A 32 -4.40 -6.76 -17.75
N GLY A 33 -3.69 -6.40 -16.68
CA GLY A 33 -4.16 -6.60 -15.32
C GLY A 33 -5.55 -6.01 -15.08
N SER A 34 -5.81 -4.81 -15.59
CA SER A 34 -7.12 -4.15 -15.50
C SER A 34 -8.25 -4.88 -16.24
N CYS A 35 -7.95 -5.63 -17.31
CA CYS A 35 -8.95 -6.41 -18.04
C CYS A 35 -9.33 -7.71 -17.31
N VAL A 36 -8.51 -8.17 -16.38
CA VAL A 36 -8.69 -9.47 -15.68
C VAL A 36 -8.71 -9.35 -14.16
N GLY A 37 -8.80 -8.12 -13.63
CA GLY A 37 -8.90 -7.85 -12.20
C GLY A 37 -7.63 -8.15 -11.40
N VAL A 38 -6.46 -8.13 -12.02
CA VAL A 38 -5.17 -8.35 -11.35
C VAL A 38 -4.40 -7.04 -11.29
N TYR A 39 -4.17 -6.54 -10.08
CA TYR A 39 -3.32 -5.37 -9.85
C TYR A 39 -1.85 -5.76 -9.76
N GLU A 40 -0.94 -4.84 -10.08
CA GLU A 40 0.51 -5.06 -10.04
C GLU A 40 0.98 -5.64 -8.70
N TYR A 41 0.51 -5.08 -7.58
CA TYR A 41 0.90 -5.55 -6.25
C TYR A 41 0.43 -6.99 -5.96
N VAL A 42 -0.71 -7.41 -6.50
CA VAL A 42 -1.21 -8.80 -6.38
C VAL A 42 -0.36 -9.75 -7.20
N SER A 43 0.12 -9.30 -8.37
CA SER A 43 0.92 -10.14 -9.26
C SER A 43 2.22 -10.63 -8.61
N TYR A 44 2.79 -9.84 -7.70
CA TYR A 44 3.96 -10.24 -6.92
C TYR A 44 3.67 -11.43 -6.01
N ASP A 45 2.42 -11.64 -5.62
CA ASP A 45 2.01 -12.73 -4.72
C ASP A 45 1.56 -14.00 -5.43
N LEU A 46 1.38 -13.93 -6.76
CA LEU A 46 1.04 -15.09 -7.57
C LEU A 46 2.28 -15.97 -7.79
N ASP A 47 2.11 -17.26 -7.55
CA ASP A 47 3.05 -18.30 -7.99
C ASP A 47 2.71 -18.74 -9.42
N LYS A 48 1.41 -18.93 -9.71
CA LYS A 48 0.88 -19.18 -11.05
C LYS A 48 -0.37 -18.37 -11.30
N TYR A 49 -0.43 -17.74 -12.46
CA TYR A 49 -1.61 -17.03 -12.94
C TYR A 49 -2.39 -17.88 -13.93
N HIS A 50 -3.68 -18.06 -13.65
CA HIS A 50 -4.65 -18.61 -14.60
C HIS A 50 -5.62 -17.50 -15.01
N CYS A 51 -5.75 -17.27 -16.32
CA CYS A 51 -6.73 -16.31 -16.85
C CYS A 51 -8.17 -16.80 -16.62
N PRO A 52 -9.19 -15.92 -16.72
CA PRO A 52 -10.58 -16.29 -16.41
C PRO A 52 -11.09 -17.52 -17.17
N GLN A 53 -10.62 -17.74 -18.40
CA GLN A 53 -10.99 -18.92 -19.18
C GLN A 53 -10.28 -20.18 -18.71
N CYS A 54 -8.98 -20.10 -18.36
CA CYS A 54 -8.22 -21.23 -17.86
C CYS A 54 -8.57 -21.58 -16.42
N GLU A 55 -9.06 -20.62 -15.63
CA GLU A 55 -9.50 -20.86 -14.26
C GLU A 55 -10.61 -21.90 -14.18
N VAL A 56 -11.55 -21.87 -15.14
CA VAL A 56 -12.66 -22.82 -15.23
C VAL A 56 -12.18 -24.26 -15.47
N THR A 57 -11.09 -24.44 -16.23
CA THR A 57 -10.60 -25.76 -16.65
C THR A 57 -9.46 -26.28 -15.79
N CYS A 58 -8.63 -25.40 -15.24
CA CYS A 58 -7.38 -25.71 -14.55
C CYS A 58 -7.43 -25.38 -13.05
N GLY A 59 -8.51 -24.75 -12.59
CA GLY A 59 -8.64 -24.20 -11.24
C GLY A 59 -8.08 -22.79 -11.10
N PRO A 60 -8.25 -22.15 -9.94
CA PRO A 60 -7.85 -20.75 -9.72
C PRO A 60 -6.34 -20.54 -9.83
N SER A 61 -5.95 -19.26 -9.90
CA SER A 61 -4.55 -18.85 -9.77
C SER A 61 -3.98 -19.32 -8.42
N LEU A 62 -2.71 -19.72 -8.41
CA LEU A 62 -2.01 -20.18 -7.21
C LEU A 62 -1.21 -19.03 -6.60
N PHE A 63 -1.36 -18.84 -5.29
CA PHE A 63 -0.60 -17.87 -4.53
C PHE A 63 0.66 -18.50 -3.94
N LYS A 64 1.71 -17.70 -3.80
CA LYS A 64 2.93 -18.08 -3.10
C LYS A 64 2.61 -18.48 -1.66
N LYS A 65 3.20 -19.58 -1.20
CA LYS A 65 3.02 -20.04 0.17
C LYS A 65 3.76 -19.12 1.14
N GLN A 66 3.03 -18.62 2.13
CA GLN A 66 3.63 -17.90 3.23
C GLN A 66 4.38 -18.84 4.17
N ASN A 67 5.69 -18.62 4.29
CA ASN A 67 6.60 -19.42 5.12
C ASN A 67 7.06 -18.65 6.37
N ASN A 68 6.95 -17.33 6.38
CA ASN A 68 7.33 -16.50 7.53
C ASN A 68 6.49 -15.21 7.63
N TRP A 69 6.60 -14.51 8.77
CA TRP A 69 5.84 -13.29 9.09
C TRP A 69 6.71 -12.09 9.47
N HIS A 70 8.04 -12.23 9.39
CA HIS A 70 9.02 -11.24 9.83
C HIS A 70 9.95 -10.74 8.73
N ARG A 71 9.80 -11.23 7.50
CA ARG A 71 10.58 -10.82 6.33
C ARG A 71 9.66 -10.22 5.26
N HIS A 72 10.19 -9.30 4.45
CA HIS A 72 9.48 -8.75 3.28
C HIS A 72 9.27 -9.81 2.21
N ASN A 73 10.25 -10.68 2.01
CA ASN A 73 10.02 -11.92 1.28
C ASN A 73 9.44 -12.98 2.23
N TYR A 74 8.12 -13.06 2.28
CA TYR A 74 7.42 -14.03 3.12
C TYR A 74 7.61 -15.49 2.68
N THR A 75 8.24 -15.75 1.53
CA THR A 75 8.59 -17.10 1.03
C THR A 75 10.01 -17.54 1.36
N ASP A 76 10.83 -16.65 1.93
CA ASP A 76 12.25 -16.90 2.26
C ASP A 76 12.41 -18.15 3.14
N LYS A 77 13.15 -19.14 2.63
CA LYS A 77 13.34 -20.45 3.28
C LYS A 77 14.31 -20.39 4.46
N ASP A 78 15.21 -19.41 4.46
CA ASP A 78 16.21 -19.22 5.49
C ASP A 78 15.80 -18.11 6.48
N ALA A 79 14.50 -17.76 6.51
CA ALA A 79 13.97 -16.65 7.28
C ALA A 79 14.31 -16.75 8.78
N ASP A 80 14.33 -17.96 9.35
CA ASP A 80 14.60 -18.19 10.78
C ASP A 80 15.96 -17.67 11.23
N SER A 81 16.93 -17.60 10.32
CA SER A 81 18.28 -17.07 10.60
C SER A 81 18.40 -15.55 10.45
N LYS A 82 17.35 -14.89 9.95
CA LYS A 82 17.38 -13.48 9.54
C LYS A 82 16.57 -12.61 10.50
N PRO A 83 16.97 -11.34 10.73
CA PRO A 83 16.28 -10.46 11.66
C PRO A 83 14.87 -10.07 11.19
N VAL A 84 14.04 -9.57 12.10
CA VAL A 84 12.75 -8.97 11.76
C VAL A 84 12.94 -7.71 10.90
N GLN A 85 12.15 -7.54 9.85
CA GLN A 85 12.16 -6.35 8.99
C GLN A 85 11.01 -5.39 9.31
N THR A 86 11.27 -4.09 9.20
CA THR A 86 10.29 -3.02 9.41
C THR A 86 9.04 -3.19 8.55
N GLY A 87 7.88 -2.97 9.15
CA GLY A 87 6.57 -3.03 8.49
C GLY A 87 5.98 -4.44 8.37
N THR A 88 6.72 -5.48 8.74
CA THR A 88 6.18 -6.86 8.77
C THR A 88 5.21 -7.05 9.94
N PRO A 89 4.29 -8.03 9.88
CA PRO A 89 3.36 -8.30 10.97
C PRO A 89 4.04 -8.50 12.33
N VAL A 90 5.16 -9.22 12.38
CA VAL A 90 5.96 -9.40 13.60
C VAL A 90 6.54 -8.08 14.08
N PHE A 91 7.11 -7.25 13.18
CA PHE A 91 7.61 -5.92 13.55
C PHE A 91 6.52 -5.04 14.15
N ILE A 92 5.31 -5.04 13.58
CA ILE A 92 4.19 -4.24 14.09
C ILE A 92 3.77 -4.72 15.47
N GLN A 93 3.74 -6.04 15.70
CA GLN A 93 3.44 -6.59 17.02
C GLN A 93 4.50 -6.18 18.04
N GLU A 94 5.78 -6.28 17.70
CA GLU A 94 6.88 -5.81 18.58
C GLU A 94 6.81 -4.30 18.82
N LEU A 95 6.54 -3.50 17.79
CA LEU A 95 6.45 -2.05 17.93
C LEU A 95 5.33 -1.64 18.89
N LYS A 96 4.19 -2.33 18.84
CA LYS A 96 3.05 -2.10 19.73
C LYS A 96 3.33 -2.44 21.21
N THR A 97 4.29 -3.32 21.49
CA THR A 97 4.65 -3.72 22.86
C THR A 97 5.87 -2.98 23.40
N ARG A 98 6.55 -2.21 22.56
CA ARG A 98 7.66 -1.35 22.99
C ARG A 98 7.16 -0.24 23.90
N HIS A 99 7.99 0.08 24.89
CA HIS A 99 7.77 1.20 25.77
C HIS A 99 8.55 2.40 25.25
N PHE A 100 7.84 3.50 25.00
CA PHE A 100 8.41 4.78 24.63
C PHE A 100 8.08 5.79 25.74
N PRO A 101 8.98 6.73 26.07
CA PRO A 101 8.62 7.84 26.93
C PRO A 101 7.45 8.62 26.30
N SER A 102 6.56 9.16 27.14
CA SER A 102 5.49 10.03 26.64
C SER A 102 6.10 11.22 25.90
N ALA A 103 5.39 11.69 24.87
CA ALA A 103 5.73 12.93 24.18
C ALA A 103 5.36 14.18 25.00
N ASP A 104 4.56 14.06 26.07
CA ASP A 104 4.11 15.20 26.89
C ASP A 104 5.23 16.15 27.34
N PRO A 105 6.44 15.70 27.75
CA PRO A 105 7.51 16.60 28.16
C PRO A 105 8.11 17.44 27.03
N VAL A 106 7.89 17.05 25.77
CA VAL A 106 8.49 17.69 24.59
C VAL A 106 7.45 18.33 23.66
N VAL A 107 6.15 18.12 23.91
CA VAL A 107 5.08 18.70 23.08
C VAL A 107 4.58 19.99 23.72
N THR A 108 4.53 21.07 22.93
CA THR A 108 3.85 22.30 23.33
C THR A 108 2.37 22.20 23.02
N ARG A 109 1.51 22.37 24.03
CA ARG A 109 0.05 22.30 23.88
C ARG A 109 -0.54 23.70 23.76
N LEU A 110 -1.21 23.99 22.65
CA LEU A 110 -1.86 25.28 22.37
C LEU A 110 -3.30 25.05 21.92
N THR A 111 -4.15 26.06 22.11
CA THR A 111 -5.44 26.16 21.41
C THR A 111 -5.25 26.82 20.04
N GLY A 112 -6.19 26.65 19.12
CA GLY A 112 -6.08 27.28 17.81
C GLY A 112 -5.89 28.81 17.86
N PRO A 113 -6.67 29.57 18.66
CA PRO A 113 -6.45 31.02 18.82
C PRO A 113 -5.10 31.42 19.41
N GLN A 114 -4.43 30.52 20.14
CA GLN A 114 -3.08 30.77 20.67
C GLN A 114 -2.00 30.54 19.60
N LEU A 115 -2.24 29.64 18.65
CA LEU A 115 -1.32 29.31 17.57
C LEU A 115 -1.29 30.43 16.51
N THR A 116 -0.58 31.50 16.82
CA THR A 116 -0.39 32.66 15.95
C THR A 116 1.08 32.87 15.61
N VAL A 117 1.35 33.55 14.49
CA VAL A 117 2.71 33.92 14.09
C VAL A 117 3.42 34.73 15.19
N ALA A 118 2.69 35.65 15.85
CA ALA A 118 3.24 36.42 16.97
C ALA A 118 3.65 35.53 18.15
N HIS A 119 2.81 34.55 18.51
CA HIS A 119 3.13 33.58 19.55
C HIS A 119 4.39 32.76 19.20
N LEU A 120 4.49 32.29 17.95
CA LEU A 120 5.64 31.51 17.48
C LEU A 120 6.94 32.34 17.45
N TYR A 121 6.89 33.62 17.07
CA TYR A 121 8.06 34.50 17.16
C TYR A 121 8.51 34.75 18.60
N GLN A 122 7.56 34.83 19.54
CA GLN A 122 7.86 35.09 20.95
C GLN A 122 8.37 33.86 21.69
N ASN A 123 7.85 32.67 21.37
CA ASN A 123 8.08 31.44 22.12
C ASN A 123 8.91 30.40 21.36
N GLY A 124 9.23 30.64 20.09
CA GLY A 124 9.93 29.71 19.21
C GLY A 124 9.01 28.66 18.58
N PHE A 125 9.54 27.96 17.58
CA PHE A 125 8.89 26.83 16.92
C PHE A 125 9.87 25.66 16.74
N GLU A 126 10.39 25.17 17.86
CA GLU A 126 11.46 24.16 17.90
C GLU A 126 10.97 22.78 18.36
N GLN A 127 9.74 22.71 18.86
CA GLN A 127 9.13 21.50 19.40
C GLN A 127 7.80 21.22 18.69
N PRO A 128 7.34 19.95 18.63
CA PRO A 128 6.02 19.63 18.10
C PRO A 128 4.92 20.35 18.89
N ILE A 129 3.94 20.89 18.16
CA ILE A 129 2.77 21.53 18.76
C ILE A 129 1.57 20.59 18.63
N MET A 130 0.85 20.37 19.72
CA MET A 130 -0.41 19.64 19.74
C MET A 130 -1.56 20.62 20.01
N VAL A 131 -2.57 20.57 19.13
CA VAL A 131 -3.84 21.28 19.28
C VAL A 131 -4.94 20.21 19.29
N GLU A 132 -5.68 20.11 20.39
CA GLU A 132 -6.62 19.01 20.63
C GLU A 132 -7.86 19.07 19.73
N ASP A 133 -8.22 20.27 19.28
CA ASP A 133 -9.38 20.52 18.44
C ASP A 133 -9.06 21.52 17.33
N LYS A 134 -9.97 21.63 16.35
CA LYS A 134 -9.77 22.47 15.17
C LYS A 134 -10.15 23.94 15.36
N ASP A 135 -10.74 24.30 16.50
CA ASP A 135 -11.34 25.62 16.68
C ASP A 135 -10.26 26.70 16.68
N GLY A 136 -10.47 27.73 15.89
CA GLY A 136 -9.51 28.83 15.73
C GLY A 136 -8.27 28.51 14.89
N LEU A 137 -8.16 27.32 14.29
CA LEU A 137 -7.06 26.98 13.37
C LEU A 137 -7.31 27.42 11.91
N ASP A 138 -8.54 27.81 11.58
CA ASP A 138 -8.98 28.08 10.19
C ASP A 138 -8.71 26.91 9.21
N ILE A 139 -8.56 25.69 9.74
CA ILE A 139 -8.43 24.48 8.94
C ILE A 139 -9.83 24.03 8.53
N ARG A 140 -10.03 23.87 7.23
CA ARG A 140 -11.27 23.32 6.65
C ARG A 140 -11.04 21.85 6.31
N VAL A 141 -11.69 20.97 7.06
CA VAL A 141 -11.73 19.53 6.80
C VAL A 141 -13.14 19.10 6.41
N PRO A 142 -13.30 17.98 5.66
CA PRO A 142 -14.59 17.37 5.44
C PRO A 142 -15.32 17.01 6.74
N SER A 143 -16.60 16.65 6.59
CA SER A 143 -17.43 16.14 7.68
C SER A 143 -16.78 14.92 8.37
N GLU A 144 -17.12 14.69 9.65
CA GLU A 144 -16.72 13.48 10.38
C GLU A 144 -17.29 12.17 9.77
N TYR A 145 -18.32 12.28 8.93
CA TYR A 145 -18.88 11.16 8.17
C TYR A 145 -18.22 10.94 6.82
N PHE A 146 -17.22 11.74 6.46
CA PHE A 146 -16.49 11.59 5.21
C PHE A 146 -15.71 10.27 5.22
N THR A 147 -15.88 9.47 4.16
CA THR A 147 -15.30 8.13 4.05
C THR A 147 -14.33 8.03 2.89
N VAL A 148 -13.63 6.89 2.78
CA VAL A 148 -12.78 6.59 1.62
C VAL A 148 -13.54 6.51 0.29
N GLN A 149 -14.88 6.44 0.30
CA GLN A 149 -15.70 6.47 -0.91
C GLN A 149 -15.89 7.90 -1.47
N ASP A 150 -15.64 8.93 -0.64
CA ASP A 150 -15.82 10.33 -1.00
C ASP A 150 -14.54 10.99 -1.54
N VAL A 151 -13.42 10.25 -1.56
CA VAL A 151 -12.09 10.68 -2.06
C VAL A 151 -12.01 10.54 -3.57
#